data_AF-A0A9P7XDF7-F1
#
_entry.id   AF-A0A9P7XDF7-F1
#
_cell.length_a   1.000
_cell.length_b   1.000
_cell.length_c   1.000
_cell.angle_alpha   90.00
_cell.angle_beta   90.00
_cell.angle_gamma   90.00
#
_symmetry.space_group_name_H-M   'P 1'
#
loop_
_entity.id
_entity.type
_entity.pdbx_description
1 polymer ?
#
loop_
_entity_poly.entity_id
_entity_poly.type
_entity_poly.pdbx_seq_one_letter_code
_entity_poly.pdbx_strand_id
1 'polypeptide(L)'
;MGEYDGSPSYIVQSGKGMIWLNIPDPLSSLLDRISDNSILDLSLGSEGRFYIKWKEAGKIRQRLSRGLWQTMDEDPNTPLDRLSLGVDDIFWGVCSGGEVIYRLELSFRGQISKAVSDYQIRDFGFFSLGAEDTFCYDLAGTIYTRAKDPRLKRKIQAAKKAGKDIINVVLSPESTTSWMIMYADGTDDGMLPPEWWEDIGPYFKLKHSLLSRPTVPKSPLRKLSSRSAEFHELQDLFISGWQHPHKEVPKVACIFAIDLPQSLLRPYQAYRAQLEQDLGPHRLNERKAFHGTPRSCCVGDPDNTIQLCKSSSCNLCRIIRTSFRVDLAGTAPGRDFMRFGYGLYTTSVSSKADDYNTEQDNSPYKAMLIARVILGSGRSLRRNSKFLTAPPANYNSVLGIVGVDLNYDEQVVYRDDAIRPAYLLVYSP
;
A
#
# COMPACT_ATOMS: atom_id res chain seq x y z
N MET A 1 9.04 -20.79 11.11
CA MET A 1 9.91 -21.76 11.82
C MET A 1 9.58 -21.66 13.28
N GLY A 2 9.59 -22.78 13.98
CA GLY A 2 9.28 -22.92 15.40
C GLY A 2 10.14 -24.02 16.01
N GLU A 3 9.80 -24.38 17.24
CA GLU A 3 10.33 -25.56 17.92
C GLU A 3 9.16 -26.25 18.62
N TYR A 4 9.15 -27.58 18.61
CA TYR A 4 8.16 -28.41 19.29
C TYR A 4 8.81 -29.72 19.75
N ASP A 5 8.58 -30.11 21.00
CA ASP A 5 9.14 -31.31 21.64
C ASP A 5 10.68 -31.42 21.53
N GLY A 6 11.38 -30.31 21.73
CA GLY A 6 12.84 -30.21 21.67
C GLY A 6 13.40 -30.34 20.27
N SER A 7 12.56 -30.24 19.24
CA SER A 7 12.94 -30.45 17.84
C SER A 7 12.48 -29.29 16.95
N PRO A 8 13.24 -29.00 15.87
CA PRO A 8 12.87 -28.00 14.88
C PRO A 8 11.45 -28.21 14.32
N SER A 9 10.70 -27.12 14.13
CA SER A 9 9.34 -27.13 13.57
C SER A 9 9.20 -26.15 12.40
N TYR A 10 8.44 -26.50 11.38
CA TYR A 10 8.15 -25.56 10.29
C TYR A 10 6.80 -25.80 9.63
N ILE A 11 6.32 -24.73 8.99
CA ILE A 11 5.24 -24.75 8.00
C ILE A 11 5.73 -23.93 6.81
N VAL A 12 5.51 -24.46 5.61
CA VAL A 12 5.83 -23.82 4.35
C VAL A 12 4.58 -23.82 3.50
N GLN A 13 4.16 -22.63 3.11
CA GLN A 13 3.03 -22.41 2.22
C GLN A 13 3.56 -21.80 0.93
N SER A 14 3.29 -22.45 -0.20
CA SER A 14 3.69 -21.95 -1.52
C SER A 14 2.61 -22.21 -2.57
N GLY A 15 2.85 -21.75 -3.81
CA GLY A 15 1.94 -22.01 -4.93
C GLY A 15 1.81 -23.50 -5.29
N LYS A 16 2.68 -24.36 -4.74
CA LYS A 16 2.62 -25.84 -4.89
C LYS A 16 1.84 -26.53 -3.77
N GLY A 17 1.39 -25.77 -2.79
CA GLY A 17 0.62 -26.22 -1.65
C GLY A 17 1.34 -25.97 -0.33
N MET A 18 0.96 -26.73 0.68
CA MET A 18 1.46 -26.58 2.04
C MET A 18 2.15 -27.86 2.52
N ILE A 19 3.27 -27.72 3.23
CA ILE A 19 3.91 -28.79 4.00
C ILE A 19 4.30 -28.28 5.37
N TRP A 20 4.47 -29.22 6.29
CA TRP A 20 4.89 -28.93 7.64
C TRP A 20 5.65 -30.10 8.24
N LEU A 21 6.47 -29.79 9.23
CA LEU A 21 7.21 -30.77 10.01
C LEU A 21 7.05 -30.44 11.49
N ASN A 22 6.79 -31.49 12.28
CA ASN A 22 6.86 -31.43 13.74
C ASN A 22 6.04 -30.27 14.33
N ILE A 23 4.76 -30.19 14.00
CA ILE A 23 3.84 -29.18 14.55
C ILE A 23 2.84 -29.85 15.51
N PRO A 24 2.28 -29.13 16.48
CA PRO A 24 1.30 -29.69 17.41
C PRO A 24 0.04 -30.23 16.73
N ASP A 25 -0.53 -31.31 17.27
CA ASP A 25 -1.76 -31.95 16.78
C ASP A 25 -2.93 -30.99 16.54
N PRO A 26 -3.20 -30.00 17.41
CA PRO A 26 -4.28 -29.04 17.16
C PRO A 26 -4.07 -28.21 15.90
N LEU A 27 -2.81 -27.94 15.52
CA LEU A 27 -2.44 -27.18 14.34
C LEU A 27 -2.45 -28.08 13.10
N SER A 28 -1.85 -29.27 13.13
CA SER A 28 -1.89 -30.21 12.00
C SER A 28 -3.32 -30.56 11.60
N SER A 29 -4.17 -30.90 12.57
CA SER A 29 -5.61 -31.19 12.35
C SER A 29 -6.38 -30.00 11.74
N LEU A 30 -5.92 -28.77 11.98
CA LEU A 30 -6.51 -27.59 11.35
C LEU A 30 -6.01 -27.44 9.91
N LEU A 31 -4.71 -27.57 9.69
CA LEU A 31 -4.08 -27.48 8.36
C LEU A 31 -4.65 -28.52 7.39
N ASP A 32 -4.97 -29.73 7.85
CA ASP A 32 -5.60 -30.78 7.03
C ASP A 32 -6.99 -30.43 6.49
N ARG A 33 -7.68 -29.45 7.10
CA ARG A 33 -9.07 -29.09 6.76
C ARG A 33 -9.20 -27.78 6.00
N ILE A 34 -8.24 -26.88 6.17
CA ILE A 34 -8.31 -25.55 5.56
C ILE A 34 -7.59 -25.55 4.20
N SER A 35 -8.05 -24.72 3.28
CA SER A 35 -7.38 -24.57 2.00
C SER A 35 -6.02 -23.89 2.17
N ASP A 36 -5.00 -24.35 1.46
CA ASP A 36 -3.68 -23.72 1.45
C ASP A 36 -3.74 -22.21 1.18
N ASN A 37 -4.64 -21.74 0.32
CA ASN A 37 -4.77 -20.32 -0.02
C ASN A 37 -5.59 -19.50 0.98
N SER A 38 -6.07 -20.13 2.06
CA SER A 38 -6.91 -19.47 3.07
C SER A 38 -6.12 -18.82 4.19
N ILE A 39 -4.84 -19.21 4.39
CA ILE A 39 -3.99 -18.67 5.46
C ILE A 39 -3.64 -17.22 5.14
N LEU A 40 -3.88 -16.35 6.12
CA LEU A 40 -3.67 -14.90 6.06
C LEU A 40 -2.44 -14.48 6.86
N ASP A 41 -2.19 -15.15 7.99
CA ASP A 41 -1.01 -14.94 8.83
C ASP A 41 -0.72 -16.19 9.67
N LEU A 42 0.54 -16.40 10.01
CA LEU A 42 1.01 -17.60 10.71
C LEU A 42 2.31 -17.31 11.45
N SER A 43 2.40 -17.75 12.70
CA SER A 43 3.64 -17.73 13.47
C SER A 43 3.77 -18.97 14.32
N LEU A 44 5.01 -19.47 14.41
CA LEU A 44 5.41 -20.57 15.29
C LEU A 44 6.46 -20.01 16.26
N GLY A 45 6.29 -20.31 17.55
CA GLY A 45 7.25 -20.00 18.60
C GLY A 45 8.01 -21.24 19.07
N SER A 46 8.59 -21.14 20.27
CA SER A 46 9.10 -22.31 21.00
C SER A 46 7.97 -23.12 21.66
N GLU A 47 8.27 -24.35 22.04
CA GLU A 47 7.41 -25.28 22.80
C GLU A 47 6.04 -25.51 22.15
N GLY A 48 6.00 -25.58 20.82
CA GLY A 48 4.77 -25.80 20.08
C GLY A 48 3.79 -24.63 20.14
N ARG A 49 4.21 -23.44 20.59
CA ARG A 49 3.34 -22.26 20.52
C ARG A 49 3.09 -21.87 19.08
N PHE A 50 1.84 -21.56 18.76
CA PHE A 50 1.47 -21.16 17.41
C PHE A 50 0.35 -20.12 17.43
N TYR A 51 0.31 -19.37 16.34
CA TYR A 51 -0.80 -18.53 15.95
C TYR A 51 -1.06 -18.72 14.46
N ILE A 52 -2.32 -18.84 14.09
CA ILE A 52 -2.75 -18.92 12.70
C ILE A 52 -4.02 -18.09 12.50
N LYS A 53 -4.05 -17.31 11.42
CA LYS A 53 -5.19 -16.55 10.95
C LYS A 53 -5.54 -17.00 9.54
N TRP A 54 -6.79 -17.31 9.27
CA TRP A 54 -7.23 -17.81 7.97
C TRP A 54 -8.64 -17.34 7.61
N LYS A 55 -9.02 -17.49 6.34
CA LYS A 55 -10.35 -17.18 5.82
C LYS A 55 -11.17 -18.46 5.59
N GLU A 56 -12.33 -18.56 6.22
CA GLU A 56 -13.23 -19.70 6.09
C GLU A 56 -14.67 -19.23 5.89
N ALA A 57 -15.32 -19.70 4.83
CA ALA A 57 -16.69 -19.31 4.48
C ALA A 57 -16.92 -17.78 4.49
N GLY A 58 -15.94 -17.02 3.98
CA GLY A 58 -15.99 -15.55 3.93
C GLY A 58 -15.64 -14.84 5.24
N LYS A 59 -15.48 -15.56 6.36
CA LYS A 59 -15.15 -15.00 7.67
C LYS A 59 -13.67 -15.18 7.98
N ILE A 60 -13.09 -14.20 8.67
CA ILE A 60 -11.74 -14.31 9.22
C ILE A 60 -11.82 -15.09 10.53
N ARG A 61 -10.95 -16.08 10.67
CA ARG A 61 -10.78 -16.91 11.85
C ARG A 61 -9.35 -16.79 12.35
N GLN A 62 -9.17 -17.00 13.64
CA GLN A 62 -7.85 -17.08 14.26
C GLN A 62 -7.82 -18.19 15.30
N ARG A 63 -6.65 -18.78 15.51
CA ARG A 63 -6.42 -19.78 16.54
C ARG A 63 -5.01 -19.65 17.07
N LEU A 64 -4.90 -19.78 18.38
CA LEU A 64 -3.64 -19.74 19.11
C LEU A 64 -3.48 -21.05 19.89
N SER A 65 -2.24 -21.41 20.21
CA SER A 65 -1.94 -22.49 21.15
C SER A 65 -2.55 -22.19 22.53
N ARG A 66 -2.83 -23.25 23.29
CA ARG A 66 -3.41 -23.12 24.65
C ARG A 66 -2.48 -22.31 25.54
N GLY A 67 -3.03 -21.46 26.41
CA GLY A 67 -2.24 -20.63 27.33
C GLY A 67 -1.77 -19.30 26.74
N LEU A 68 -1.71 -19.17 25.40
CA LEU A 68 -1.10 -18.00 24.78
C LEU A 68 -1.89 -16.71 25.01
N TRP A 69 -3.22 -16.77 25.08
CA TRP A 69 -4.05 -15.62 25.46
C TRP A 69 -3.73 -15.12 26.88
N GLN A 70 -3.52 -16.04 27.82
CA GLN A 70 -3.12 -15.71 29.19
C GLN A 70 -1.69 -15.11 29.24
N THR A 71 -0.76 -15.66 28.45
CA THR A 71 0.59 -15.10 28.31
C THR A 71 0.57 -13.67 27.78
N MET A 72 -0.34 -13.37 26.85
CA MET A 72 -0.48 -12.03 26.27
C MET A 72 -1.27 -11.06 27.15
N ASP A 73 -1.98 -11.55 28.17
CA ASP A 73 -2.95 -10.79 28.99
C ASP A 73 -4.09 -10.18 28.14
N GLU A 74 -4.61 -10.96 27.19
CA GLU A 74 -5.59 -10.51 26.20
C GLU A 74 -6.88 -11.34 26.22
N ASP A 75 -8.01 -10.72 25.87
CA ASP A 75 -9.29 -11.43 25.72
C ASP A 75 -9.18 -12.46 24.57
N PRO A 76 -9.64 -13.71 24.76
CA PRO A 76 -9.62 -14.72 23.69
C PRO A 76 -10.38 -14.34 22.41
N ASN A 77 -11.27 -13.35 22.48
CA ASN A 77 -12.01 -12.80 21.35
C ASN A 77 -11.34 -11.56 20.76
N THR A 78 -10.23 -11.06 21.34
CA THR A 78 -9.47 -9.93 20.79
C THR A 78 -9.03 -10.27 19.36
N PRO A 79 -9.52 -9.58 18.33
CA PRO A 79 -9.19 -9.89 16.96
C PRO A 79 -7.76 -9.43 16.65
N LEU A 80 -6.88 -10.32 16.22
CA LEU A 80 -5.48 -10.01 15.91
C LEU A 80 -5.29 -9.78 14.42
N ASP A 81 -4.59 -8.70 14.07
CA ASP A 81 -4.13 -8.43 12.71
C ASP A 81 -2.81 -9.12 12.40
N ARG A 82 -1.91 -9.21 13.39
CA ARG A 82 -0.64 -9.90 13.28
C ARG A 82 -0.17 -10.40 14.64
N LEU A 83 0.55 -11.52 14.65
CA LEU A 83 1.28 -11.98 15.83
C LEU A 83 2.55 -12.72 15.43
N SER A 84 3.66 -12.30 16.00
CA SER A 84 4.97 -12.93 15.87
C SER A 84 5.40 -13.48 17.22
N LEU A 85 5.68 -14.77 17.25
CA LEU A 85 6.11 -15.50 18.43
C LEU A 85 7.64 -15.64 18.42
N GLY A 86 8.26 -15.40 19.58
CA GLY A 86 9.68 -15.64 19.82
C GLY A 86 9.89 -16.86 20.71
N VAL A 87 10.98 -16.87 21.46
CA VAL A 87 11.29 -17.89 22.49
C VAL A 87 10.50 -17.60 23.78
N ASP A 88 10.16 -18.64 24.54
CA ASP A 88 9.48 -18.61 25.86
C ASP A 88 8.14 -17.87 25.93
N ASP A 89 8.10 -16.65 26.45
CA ASP A 89 6.89 -15.83 26.52
C ASP A 89 7.01 -14.59 25.61
N ILE A 90 8.04 -14.53 24.77
CA ILE A 90 8.31 -13.38 23.93
C ILE A 90 7.34 -13.38 22.75
N PHE A 91 6.70 -12.22 22.53
CA PHE A 91 5.85 -11.99 21.38
C PHE A 91 5.80 -10.52 21.00
N TRP A 92 5.41 -10.26 19.76
CA TRP A 92 4.98 -8.95 19.28
C TRP A 92 3.76 -9.13 18.39
N GLY A 93 2.72 -8.34 18.60
CA GLY A 93 1.46 -8.48 17.90
C GLY A 93 0.74 -7.16 17.72
N VAL A 94 -0.29 -7.21 16.90
CA VAL A 94 -1.13 -6.09 16.53
C VAL A 94 -2.57 -6.53 16.62
N CYS A 95 -3.37 -5.85 17.43
CA CYS A 95 -4.80 -6.04 17.51
C CYS A 95 -5.52 -5.27 16.39
N SER A 96 -6.67 -5.77 15.97
CA SER A 96 -7.51 -5.10 14.97
C SER A 96 -8.01 -3.79 15.56
N GLY A 97 -7.73 -2.69 14.87
CA GLY A 97 -7.90 -1.34 15.41
C GLY A 97 -6.57 -0.61 15.63
N GLY A 98 -5.46 -1.34 15.57
CA GLY A 98 -4.12 -0.75 15.58
C GLY A 98 -3.55 -0.56 16.99
N GLU A 99 -3.88 -1.42 17.92
CA GLU A 99 -3.17 -1.50 19.20
C GLU A 99 -1.99 -2.48 19.07
N VAL A 100 -0.83 -2.13 19.61
CA VAL A 100 0.36 -2.99 19.59
C VAL A 100 0.49 -3.66 20.95
N ILE A 101 0.52 -4.99 20.95
CA ILE A 101 0.73 -5.81 22.14
C ILE A 101 2.08 -6.49 22.03
N TYR A 102 2.86 -6.51 23.11
CA TYR A 102 4.16 -7.15 23.07
C TYR A 102 4.71 -7.49 24.45
N ARG A 103 5.43 -8.60 24.52
CA ARG A 103 6.34 -8.93 25.61
C ARG A 103 7.71 -9.17 24.98
N LEU A 104 8.58 -8.19 25.09
CA LEU A 104 9.92 -8.20 24.49
C LEU A 104 10.99 -8.10 25.56
N GLU A 105 12.20 -8.53 25.24
CA GLU A 105 13.38 -8.31 26.08
C GLU A 105 13.73 -6.82 26.20
N LEU A 106 14.33 -6.43 27.33
CA LEU A 106 14.64 -5.03 27.68
C LEU A 106 15.44 -4.32 26.58
N SER A 107 16.42 -5.02 26.01
CA SER A 107 17.30 -4.50 24.95
C SER A 107 16.55 -4.17 23.65
N PHE A 108 15.36 -4.74 23.46
CA PHE A 108 14.55 -4.59 22.26
C PHE A 108 13.38 -3.61 22.45
N ARG A 109 12.82 -3.53 23.67
CA ARG A 109 11.71 -2.62 24.01
C ARG A 109 11.96 -1.17 23.63
N GLY A 110 13.17 -0.65 23.83
CA GLY A 110 13.51 0.75 23.51
C GLY A 110 13.42 1.06 22.01
N GLN A 111 13.85 0.12 21.14
CA GLN A 111 13.80 0.32 19.69
C GLN A 111 12.37 0.23 19.17
N ILE A 112 11.60 -0.76 19.65
CA ILE A 112 10.21 -0.94 19.22
C ILE A 112 9.30 0.15 19.78
N SER A 113 9.45 0.55 21.04
CA SER A 113 8.65 1.63 21.62
C SER A 113 8.81 2.93 20.83
N LYS A 114 10.05 3.27 20.46
CA LYS A 114 10.32 4.41 19.57
C LYS A 114 9.76 4.21 18.16
N ALA A 115 9.91 3.02 17.57
CA ALA A 115 9.35 2.75 16.25
C ALA A 115 7.81 2.84 16.24
N VAL A 116 7.16 2.36 17.30
CA VAL A 116 5.69 2.41 17.45
C VAL A 116 5.20 3.83 17.74
N SER A 117 5.99 4.67 18.43
CA SER A 117 5.64 6.09 18.60
C SER A 117 5.79 6.89 17.32
N ASP A 118 6.85 6.61 16.55
CA ASP A 118 7.24 7.40 15.38
C ASP A 118 6.49 6.96 14.11
N TYR A 119 5.98 5.73 14.06
CA TYR A 119 5.39 5.12 12.87
C TYR A 119 4.04 4.43 13.16
N GLN A 120 3.18 4.38 12.14
CA GLN A 120 1.92 3.67 12.24
C GLN A 120 2.18 2.17 12.07
N ILE A 121 1.34 1.33 12.69
CA ILE A 121 1.40 -0.15 12.54
C ILE A 121 1.48 -0.63 11.10
N ARG A 122 0.82 0.07 10.18
CA ARG A 122 0.79 -0.27 8.76
C ARG A 122 2.14 -0.10 8.07
N ASP A 123 3.07 0.61 8.70
CA ASP A 123 4.42 0.78 8.20
C ASP A 123 5.26 -0.48 8.45
N PHE A 124 4.81 -1.40 9.32
CA PHE A 124 5.52 -2.68 9.53
C PHE A 124 5.19 -3.71 8.44
N GLY A 125 6.13 -3.97 7.53
CA GLY A 125 5.98 -4.96 6.46
C GLY A 125 5.88 -6.40 6.98
N PHE A 126 6.85 -6.83 7.76
CA PHE A 126 6.89 -8.10 8.50
C PHE A 126 7.60 -7.89 9.84
N PHE A 127 7.46 -8.85 10.75
CA PHE A 127 8.16 -8.84 12.04
C PHE A 127 8.50 -10.29 12.42
N SER A 128 9.77 -10.58 12.69
CA SER A 128 10.22 -11.90 13.08
C SER A 128 11.11 -11.85 14.30
N LEU A 129 10.83 -12.74 15.23
CA LEU A 129 11.58 -12.99 16.45
C LEU A 129 12.28 -14.34 16.30
N GLY A 130 13.53 -14.43 16.74
CA GLY A 130 14.31 -15.66 16.70
C GLY A 130 15.01 -15.92 18.04
N ALA A 131 15.93 -16.89 18.02
CA ALA A 131 16.73 -17.28 19.18
C ALA A 131 17.59 -16.13 19.73
N GLU A 132 17.90 -16.17 21.02
CA GLU A 132 18.88 -15.31 21.70
C GLU A 132 18.76 -13.81 21.35
N ASP A 133 17.55 -13.25 21.47
CA ASP A 133 17.19 -11.85 21.20
C ASP A 133 17.39 -11.38 19.76
N THR A 134 17.44 -12.32 18.81
CA THR A 134 17.46 -11.96 17.40
C THR A 134 16.09 -11.52 16.92
N PHE A 135 16.08 -10.49 16.08
CA PHE A 135 14.87 -10.01 15.43
C PHE A 135 15.19 -9.50 14.03
N CYS A 136 14.17 -9.49 13.19
CA CYS A 136 14.17 -8.86 11.88
C CYS A 136 12.79 -8.31 11.59
N TYR A 137 12.68 -7.04 11.26
CA TYR A 137 11.41 -6.46 10.85
C TYR A 137 11.62 -5.44 9.73
N ASP A 138 10.61 -5.29 8.90
CA ASP A 138 10.53 -4.20 7.94
C ASP A 138 9.71 -3.06 8.54
N LEU A 139 10.20 -1.84 8.37
CA LEU A 139 9.53 -0.61 8.74
C LEU A 139 9.66 0.42 7.62
N ALA A 140 8.54 0.73 6.96
CA ALA A 140 8.44 1.62 5.81
C ALA A 140 9.44 1.27 4.68
N GLY A 141 9.65 -0.03 4.41
CA GLY A 141 10.59 -0.52 3.40
C GLY A 141 12.06 -0.52 3.85
N THR A 142 12.34 -0.16 5.10
CA THR A 142 13.67 -0.29 5.72
C THR A 142 13.69 -1.49 6.65
N ILE A 143 14.60 -2.43 6.38
CA ILE A 143 14.76 -3.63 7.21
C ILE A 143 15.72 -3.36 8.35
N TYR A 144 15.25 -3.58 9.57
CA TYR A 144 15.99 -3.52 10.81
C TYR A 144 16.25 -4.94 11.31
N THR A 145 17.48 -5.26 11.70
CA THR A 145 17.82 -6.60 12.17
C THR A 145 18.96 -6.63 13.18
N ARG A 146 18.80 -7.49 14.20
CA ARG A 146 19.86 -7.89 15.15
C ARG A 146 20.29 -9.34 14.94
N ALA A 147 20.08 -9.91 13.76
CA ALA A 147 20.53 -11.27 13.46
C ALA A 147 22.02 -11.46 13.78
N LYS A 148 22.35 -12.58 14.43
CA LYS A 148 23.73 -12.93 14.78
C LYS A 148 24.50 -13.49 13.58
N ASP A 149 23.82 -14.21 12.69
CA ASP A 149 24.44 -14.70 11.45
C ASP A 149 24.74 -13.53 10.48
N PRO A 150 26.03 -13.25 10.16
CA PRO A 150 26.39 -12.18 9.24
C PRO A 150 25.95 -12.44 7.79
N ARG A 151 25.61 -13.69 7.42
CA ARG A 151 25.11 -14.03 6.08
C ARG A 151 23.74 -13.41 5.81
N LEU A 152 22.85 -13.39 6.81
CA LEU A 152 21.53 -12.75 6.69
C LEU A 152 21.68 -11.26 6.36
N LYS A 153 22.51 -10.54 7.13
CA LYS A 153 22.78 -9.10 6.88
C LYS A 153 23.36 -8.85 5.49
N ARG A 154 24.31 -9.68 5.04
CA ARG A 154 24.87 -9.60 3.68
C ARG A 154 23.81 -9.83 2.60
N LYS A 155 22.90 -10.78 2.79
CA LYS A 155 21.81 -11.06 1.84
C LYS A 155 20.79 -9.93 1.77
N ILE A 156 20.39 -9.37 2.92
CA ILE A 156 19.52 -8.19 2.98
C ILE A 156 20.16 -7.01 2.22
N GLN A 157 21.45 -6.75 2.44
CA GLN A 157 22.17 -5.68 1.73
C GLN A 157 22.29 -5.94 0.22
N ALA A 158 22.58 -7.18 -0.17
CA ALA A 158 22.67 -7.58 -1.57
C ALA A 158 21.32 -7.45 -2.29
N ALA A 159 20.23 -7.86 -1.64
CA ALA A 159 18.86 -7.70 -2.15
C ALA A 159 18.53 -6.23 -2.38
N LYS A 160 18.82 -5.36 -1.41
CA LYS A 160 18.65 -3.91 -1.54
C LYS A 160 19.44 -3.34 -2.72
N LYS A 161 20.70 -3.74 -2.87
CA LYS A 161 21.55 -3.31 -4.01
C LYS A 161 21.01 -3.80 -5.35
N ALA A 162 20.43 -5.00 -5.38
CA ALA A 162 19.82 -5.58 -6.57
C ALA A 162 18.40 -5.04 -6.86
N GLY A 163 17.84 -4.21 -5.98
CA GLY A 163 16.46 -3.73 -6.09
C GLY A 163 15.42 -4.84 -5.90
N LYS A 164 15.77 -5.93 -5.22
CA LYS A 164 14.83 -6.98 -4.83
C LYS A 164 13.99 -6.52 -3.65
N ASP A 165 12.69 -6.76 -3.74
CA ASP A 165 11.74 -6.46 -2.67
C ASP A 165 11.61 -7.66 -1.74
N ILE A 166 11.95 -7.46 -0.46
CA ILE A 166 11.87 -8.49 0.58
C ILE A 166 10.50 -8.39 1.24
N ILE A 167 9.70 -9.43 1.12
CA ILE A 167 8.32 -9.47 1.65
C ILE A 167 8.25 -10.12 3.03
N ASN A 168 9.22 -10.97 3.38
CA ASN A 168 9.29 -11.59 4.69
C ASN A 168 10.73 -12.03 5.02
N VAL A 169 11.09 -11.98 6.30
CA VAL A 169 12.26 -12.67 6.84
C VAL A 169 11.80 -13.47 8.05
N VAL A 170 12.11 -14.76 8.06
CA VAL A 170 11.76 -15.68 9.15
C VAL A 170 13.04 -16.09 9.86
N LEU A 171 13.10 -15.87 11.17
CA LEU A 171 14.16 -16.34 12.05
C LEU A 171 13.72 -17.60 12.79
N SER A 172 14.65 -18.48 13.11
CA SER A 172 14.36 -19.66 13.93
C SER A 172 14.40 -19.28 15.42
N PRO A 173 13.40 -19.68 16.24
CA PRO A 173 13.48 -19.54 17.69
C PRO A 173 14.48 -20.51 18.32
N GLU A 174 14.90 -21.56 17.61
CA GLU A 174 15.84 -22.58 18.10
C GLU A 174 17.30 -22.23 17.76
N SER A 175 17.53 -21.54 16.64
CA SER A 175 18.87 -21.34 16.08
C SER A 175 19.10 -19.94 15.56
N THR A 176 20.19 -19.31 16.01
CA THR A 176 20.60 -17.97 15.56
C THR A 176 21.22 -17.95 14.16
N THR A 177 21.45 -19.12 13.57
CA THR A 177 22.01 -19.30 12.22
C THR A 177 20.99 -19.82 11.21
N SER A 178 19.80 -20.19 11.66
CA SER A 178 18.72 -20.65 10.79
C SER A 178 17.74 -19.52 10.49
N TRP A 179 17.60 -19.19 9.21
CA TRP A 179 16.76 -18.07 8.76
C TRP A 179 16.37 -18.24 7.29
N MET A 180 15.31 -17.54 6.89
CA MET A 180 14.83 -17.52 5.51
C MET A 180 14.39 -16.11 5.11
N ILE A 181 14.62 -15.74 3.85
CA ILE A 181 14.18 -14.50 3.20
C ILE A 181 13.26 -14.89 2.05
N MET A 182 12.11 -14.23 1.98
CA MET A 182 11.17 -14.35 0.88
C MET A 182 11.15 -13.05 0.09
N TYR A 183 11.25 -13.14 -1.24
CA TYR A 183 11.21 -12.00 -2.14
C TYR A 183 9.86 -11.89 -2.87
N ALA A 184 9.48 -10.68 -3.27
CA ALA A 184 8.23 -10.43 -4.00
C ALA A 184 8.18 -11.11 -5.38
N ASP A 185 9.34 -11.41 -5.97
CA ASP A 185 9.46 -12.14 -7.25
C ASP A 185 9.24 -13.65 -7.10
N GLY A 186 8.94 -14.12 -5.88
CA GLY A 186 8.74 -15.53 -5.55
C GLY A 186 10.03 -16.33 -5.37
N THR A 187 11.19 -15.69 -5.48
CA THR A 187 12.47 -16.31 -5.10
C THR A 187 12.68 -16.25 -3.59
N ASP A 188 13.65 -16.99 -3.11
CA ASP A 188 14.02 -17.06 -1.70
C ASP A 188 15.54 -17.15 -1.51
N ASP A 189 15.97 -16.89 -0.28
CA ASP A 189 17.32 -17.19 0.21
C ASP A 189 17.17 -17.72 1.63
N GLY A 190 17.97 -18.71 2.02
CA GLY A 190 17.89 -19.22 3.37
C GLY A 190 19.15 -19.89 3.84
N MET A 191 19.27 -19.97 5.15
CA MET A 191 20.15 -20.89 5.84
C MET A 191 19.22 -21.80 6.66
N LEU A 192 18.88 -22.94 6.08
CA LEU A 192 18.08 -23.97 6.75
C LEU A 192 18.96 -25.20 6.99
N PRO A 193 18.64 -26.02 8.01
CA PRO A 193 19.31 -27.30 8.19
C PRO A 193 19.33 -28.12 6.89
N PRO A 194 20.45 -28.78 6.52
CA PRO A 194 20.59 -29.52 5.27
C PRO A 194 19.43 -30.50 5.00
N GLU A 195 18.99 -31.21 6.03
CA GLU A 195 17.88 -32.16 6.03
C GLU A 195 16.55 -31.53 5.59
N TRP A 196 16.32 -30.25 5.87
CA TRP A 196 15.10 -29.55 5.46
C TRP A 196 15.08 -29.22 3.97
N TRP A 197 16.25 -29.13 3.31
CA TRP A 197 16.28 -28.76 1.89
C TRP A 197 15.74 -29.85 0.97
N GLU A 198 15.75 -31.11 1.39
CA GLU A 198 15.15 -32.21 0.63
C GLU A 198 13.63 -32.09 0.60
N ASP A 199 13.01 -31.84 1.76
CA ASP A 199 11.56 -31.71 1.90
C ASP A 199 11.04 -30.39 1.34
N ILE A 200 11.72 -29.29 1.67
CA ILE A 200 11.21 -27.95 1.37
C ILE A 200 11.71 -27.43 0.02
N GLY A 201 12.88 -27.87 -0.44
CA GLY A 201 13.45 -27.46 -1.72
C GLY A 201 12.47 -27.52 -2.91
N PRO A 202 11.63 -28.56 -3.06
CA PRO A 202 10.58 -28.61 -4.08
C PRO A 202 9.53 -27.50 -3.95
N TYR A 203 9.20 -27.02 -2.76
CA TYR A 203 8.21 -25.96 -2.53
C TYR A 203 8.75 -24.56 -2.85
N PHE A 204 10.07 -24.39 -2.85
CA PHE A 204 10.76 -23.15 -3.18
C PHE A 204 11.36 -23.12 -4.60
N LYS A 205 11.82 -24.26 -5.14
CA LYS A 205 12.36 -24.34 -6.50
C LYS A 205 11.26 -24.19 -7.55
N LEU A 206 11.16 -23.01 -8.16
CA LEU A 206 10.53 -22.84 -9.47
C LEU A 206 11.30 -23.68 -10.50
N LYS A 207 10.78 -24.86 -10.86
CA LYS A 207 11.41 -25.75 -11.84
C LYS A 207 11.32 -25.19 -13.27
N HIS A 208 10.42 -24.24 -13.51
CA HIS A 208 10.38 -23.42 -14.73
C HIS A 208 9.86 -22.05 -14.33
N SER A 209 10.50 -20.99 -14.84
CA SER A 209 9.95 -19.63 -14.82
C SER A 209 8.64 -19.62 -15.58
N LEU A 210 7.54 -19.93 -14.88
CA LEU A 210 6.23 -19.49 -15.28
C LEU A 210 6.15 -18.03 -14.82
N LEU A 211 6.55 -17.14 -15.74
CA LEU A 211 5.97 -15.82 -15.79
C LEU A 211 4.46 -15.96 -15.53
N SER A 212 4.00 -15.24 -14.52
CA SER A 212 2.59 -15.02 -14.14
C SER A 212 1.80 -16.22 -13.60
N ARG A 213 1.80 -16.38 -12.27
CA ARG A 213 0.52 -16.56 -11.55
C ARG A 213 0.10 -15.19 -11.03
N PRO A 214 -1.19 -14.82 -11.10
CA PRO A 214 -1.61 -13.47 -10.78
C PRO A 214 -1.42 -13.27 -9.28
N THR A 215 -0.45 -12.44 -8.90
CA THR A 215 -0.53 -11.73 -7.64
C THR A 215 -1.93 -11.12 -7.61
N VAL A 216 -2.73 -11.40 -6.58
CA VAL A 216 -3.85 -10.51 -6.29
C VAL A 216 -3.19 -9.14 -6.18
N PRO A 217 -3.43 -8.20 -7.11
CA PRO A 217 -2.70 -6.96 -7.11
C PRO A 217 -2.93 -6.35 -5.74
N LYS A 218 -1.87 -6.12 -4.97
CA LYS A 218 -2.01 -5.30 -3.77
C LYS A 218 -2.59 -3.99 -4.27
N SER A 219 -3.80 -3.65 -3.81
CA SER A 219 -4.45 -2.44 -4.29
C SER A 219 -3.51 -1.27 -4.01
N PRO A 220 -3.31 -0.34 -4.96
CA PRO A 220 -2.56 0.87 -4.69
C PRO A 220 -3.32 1.82 -3.77
N LEU A 221 -4.53 1.48 -3.32
CA LEU A 221 -5.34 2.33 -2.44
C LEU A 221 -5.13 1.96 -0.98
N ARG A 222 -4.71 2.93 -0.18
CA ARG A 222 -4.57 2.81 1.27
C ARG A 222 -5.51 3.78 1.97
N LYS A 223 -6.55 3.24 2.62
CA LYS A 223 -7.57 4.04 3.32
C LYS A 223 -6.92 4.85 4.44
N LEU A 224 -7.10 6.16 4.40
CA LEU A 224 -6.68 7.05 5.48
C LEU A 224 -7.64 6.90 6.67
N SER A 225 -7.08 6.95 7.88
CA SER A 225 -7.88 7.02 9.09
C SER A 225 -8.63 8.34 9.13
N SER A 226 -9.92 8.33 9.43
CA SER A 226 -10.72 9.55 9.60
C SER A 226 -10.29 10.40 10.80
N ARG A 227 -9.31 9.93 11.59
CA ARG A 227 -8.70 10.67 12.70
C ARG A 227 -7.34 11.26 12.35
N SER A 228 -6.77 10.95 11.19
CA SER A 228 -5.42 11.42 10.83
C SER A 228 -5.44 12.89 10.40
N ALA A 229 -4.36 13.63 10.68
CA ALA A 229 -4.20 15.00 10.22
C ALA A 229 -4.28 15.11 8.69
N GLU A 230 -3.71 14.15 7.97
CA GLU A 230 -3.78 14.09 6.50
C GLU A 230 -5.22 13.94 5.99
N PHE A 231 -6.06 13.14 6.66
CA PHE A 231 -7.47 13.03 6.30
C PHE A 231 -8.19 14.38 6.47
N HIS A 232 -8.01 15.03 7.63
CA HIS A 232 -8.63 16.33 7.89
C HIS A 232 -8.15 17.42 6.92
N GLU A 233 -6.85 17.48 6.62
CA GLU A 233 -6.30 18.43 5.64
C GLU A 233 -6.95 18.26 4.26
N LEU A 234 -7.10 17.02 3.79
CA LEU A 234 -7.71 16.73 2.49
C LEU A 234 -9.22 16.95 2.48
N GLN A 235 -9.89 16.68 3.61
CA GLN A 235 -11.30 16.98 3.80
C GLN A 235 -11.54 18.50 3.78
N ASP A 236 -10.73 19.28 4.49
CA ASP A 236 -10.83 20.74 4.52
C ASP A 236 -10.51 21.34 3.15
N LEU A 237 -9.50 20.81 2.45
CA LEU A 237 -9.21 21.18 1.07
C LEU A 237 -10.43 20.93 0.15
N PHE A 238 -11.11 19.79 0.32
CA PHE A 238 -12.29 19.45 -0.46
C PHE A 238 -13.49 20.36 -0.16
N ILE A 239 -13.78 20.58 1.12
CA ILE A 239 -14.91 21.42 1.56
C ILE A 239 -14.67 22.88 1.18
N SER A 240 -13.48 23.41 1.40
CA SER A 240 -13.13 24.80 1.01
C SER A 240 -13.11 25.01 -0.50
N GLY A 241 -12.79 23.96 -1.27
CA GLY A 241 -12.90 23.95 -2.73
C GLY A 241 -14.34 23.87 -3.26
N TRP A 242 -15.35 23.67 -2.40
CA TRP A 242 -16.74 23.51 -2.80
C TRP A 242 -17.43 24.88 -2.96
N GLN A 243 -17.23 25.52 -4.12
CA GLN A 243 -17.57 26.92 -4.38
C GLN A 243 -18.79 27.12 -5.30
N HIS A 244 -19.45 26.07 -5.77
CA HIS A 244 -20.70 26.22 -6.53
C HIS A 244 -21.87 26.48 -5.58
N PRO A 245 -22.50 27.67 -5.60
CA PRO A 245 -23.48 28.06 -4.58
C PRO A 245 -24.80 27.27 -4.63
N HIS A 246 -25.09 26.61 -5.76
CA HIS A 246 -26.29 25.81 -5.95
C HIS A 246 -26.09 24.32 -5.61
N LYS A 247 -24.86 23.90 -5.27
CA LYS A 247 -24.56 22.52 -4.90
C LYS A 247 -24.45 22.40 -3.39
N GLU A 248 -25.18 21.46 -2.80
CA GLU A 248 -25.00 21.09 -1.39
C GLU A 248 -23.57 20.59 -1.17
N VAL A 249 -22.96 20.94 -0.04
CA VAL A 249 -21.60 20.49 0.31
C VAL A 249 -21.65 19.00 0.69
N PRO A 250 -20.96 18.11 -0.05
CA PRO A 250 -21.07 16.69 0.21
C PRO A 250 -20.36 16.24 1.47
N LYS A 251 -20.86 15.14 2.05
CA LYS A 251 -20.17 14.45 3.12
C LYS A 251 -19.08 13.55 2.54
N VAL A 252 -17.85 13.76 2.99
CA VAL A 252 -16.74 12.84 2.70
C VAL A 252 -16.99 11.50 3.37
N ALA A 253 -17.03 10.42 2.59
CA ALA A 253 -17.22 9.06 3.06
C ALA A 253 -15.88 8.38 3.39
N CYS A 254 -14.92 8.45 2.46
CA CYS A 254 -13.60 7.84 2.59
C CYS A 254 -12.55 8.63 1.81
N ILE A 255 -11.30 8.62 2.29
CA ILE A 255 -10.14 9.11 1.54
C ILE A 255 -9.09 8.00 1.52
N PHE A 256 -8.49 7.76 0.36
CA PHE A 256 -7.40 6.79 0.19
C PHE A 256 -6.16 7.49 -0.34
N ALA A 257 -5.00 7.23 0.24
CA ALA A 257 -3.73 7.50 -0.41
C ALA A 257 -3.50 6.51 -1.57
N ILE A 258 -2.88 7.00 -2.63
CA ILE A 258 -2.54 6.21 -3.82
C ILE A 258 -1.04 5.91 -3.80
N ASP A 259 -0.70 4.67 -3.47
CA ASP A 259 0.66 4.16 -3.45
C ASP A 259 1.06 3.74 -4.88
N LEU A 260 1.75 4.63 -5.60
CA LEU A 260 2.21 4.39 -6.97
C LEU A 260 3.52 3.59 -7.00
N PRO A 261 3.69 2.66 -7.97
CA PRO A 261 4.96 1.97 -8.16
C PRO A 261 6.07 2.97 -8.55
N GLN A 262 7.31 2.64 -8.19
CA GLN A 262 8.48 3.47 -8.47
C GLN A 262 8.66 3.78 -9.96
N SER A 263 8.26 2.88 -10.86
CA SER A 263 8.27 3.12 -12.31
C SER A 263 7.42 4.31 -12.73
N LEU A 264 6.29 4.55 -12.05
CA LEU A 264 5.43 5.70 -12.30
C LEU A 264 5.90 6.94 -11.52
N LEU A 265 6.50 6.79 -10.34
CA LEU A 265 6.97 7.93 -9.54
C LEU A 265 8.27 8.57 -10.07
N ARG A 266 9.22 7.78 -10.58
CA ARG A 266 10.54 8.28 -10.99
C ARG A 266 10.49 9.43 -12.01
N PRO A 267 9.69 9.38 -13.09
CA PRO A 267 9.63 10.50 -14.04
C PRO A 267 9.13 11.80 -13.39
N TYR A 268 8.16 11.72 -12.47
CA TYR A 268 7.67 12.88 -11.73
C TYR A 268 8.74 13.48 -10.82
N GLN A 269 9.44 12.63 -10.08
CA GLN A 269 10.53 13.06 -9.19
C GLN A 269 11.68 13.69 -9.99
N ALA A 270 12.02 13.12 -11.14
CA ALA A 270 13.04 13.67 -12.03
C ALA A 270 12.63 15.05 -12.57
N TYR A 271 11.38 15.19 -13.05
CA TYR A 271 10.86 16.47 -13.53
C TYR A 271 10.80 17.52 -12.42
N ARG A 272 10.36 17.13 -11.22
CA ARG A 272 10.35 17.98 -10.02
C ARG A 272 11.75 18.50 -9.70
N ALA A 273 12.73 17.59 -9.64
CA ALA A 273 14.11 17.94 -9.31
C ALA A 273 14.73 18.85 -10.38
N GLN A 274 14.46 18.58 -11.66
CA GLN A 274 14.89 19.43 -12.76
C GLN A 274 14.32 20.85 -12.65
N LEU A 275 13.01 21.00 -12.46
CA LEU A 275 12.40 22.32 -12.33
C LEU A 275 12.83 23.06 -11.06
N GLU A 276 13.05 22.34 -9.96
CA GLU A 276 13.58 22.91 -8.73
C GLU A 276 15.01 23.45 -8.93
N GLN A 277 15.82 22.78 -9.76
CA GLN A 277 17.14 23.27 -10.17
C GLN A 277 17.03 24.50 -11.10
N ASP A 278 16.14 24.46 -12.09
CA ASP A 278 16.02 25.51 -13.12
C ASP A 278 15.37 26.80 -12.58
N LEU A 279 14.40 26.68 -11.68
CA LEU A 279 13.57 27.79 -11.21
C LEU A 279 13.82 28.17 -9.75
N GLY A 280 14.44 27.28 -8.97
CA GLY A 280 14.53 27.35 -7.50
C GLY A 280 13.29 26.79 -6.79
N PRO A 281 13.43 26.39 -5.51
CA PRO A 281 12.38 25.67 -4.76
C PRO A 281 11.07 26.47 -4.63
N HIS A 282 11.16 27.80 -4.45
CA HIS A 282 9.99 28.66 -4.29
C HIS A 282 9.14 28.80 -5.58
N ARG A 283 9.70 28.47 -6.75
CA ARG A 283 9.04 28.65 -8.06
C ARG A 283 8.57 27.33 -8.69
N LEU A 284 8.79 26.20 -8.01
CA LEU A 284 8.30 24.88 -8.44
C LEU A 284 6.77 24.85 -8.54
N ASN A 285 6.08 25.58 -7.64
CA ASN A 285 4.63 25.72 -7.63
C ASN A 285 3.90 24.36 -7.69
N GLU A 286 4.34 23.42 -6.86
CA GLU A 286 3.69 22.11 -6.68
C GLU A 286 2.44 22.26 -5.80
N ARG A 287 1.30 21.72 -6.24
CA ARG A 287 0.01 21.85 -5.54
C ARG A 287 -0.77 20.55 -5.50
N LYS A 288 -1.64 20.41 -4.49
CA LYS A 288 -2.75 19.46 -4.52
C LYS A 288 -3.90 20.11 -5.31
N ALA A 289 -4.43 19.43 -6.32
CA ALA A 289 -5.52 19.93 -7.15
C ALA A 289 -6.51 18.80 -7.50
N PHE A 290 -7.77 19.14 -7.73
CA PHE A 290 -8.83 18.19 -8.00
C PHE A 290 -8.91 17.82 -9.49
N HIS A 291 -9.20 16.55 -9.75
CA HIS A 291 -9.51 16.03 -11.08
C HIS A 291 -10.73 15.11 -10.99
N GLY A 292 -11.83 15.52 -11.61
CA GLY A 292 -13.01 14.68 -11.78
C GLY A 292 -12.92 13.87 -13.06
N THR A 293 -13.42 12.65 -13.02
CA THR A 293 -13.35 11.72 -14.15
C THR A 293 -14.38 10.60 -13.97
N PRO A 294 -14.95 10.05 -15.06
CA PRO A 294 -15.88 8.94 -14.97
C PRO A 294 -15.33 7.74 -14.17
N ARG A 295 -16.15 7.24 -13.25
CA ARG A 295 -15.92 6.00 -12.49
C ARG A 295 -17.03 5.01 -12.81
N SER A 296 -16.68 3.87 -13.40
CA SER A 296 -17.63 2.82 -13.81
C SER A 296 -17.72 1.63 -12.85
N CYS A 297 -17.20 1.78 -11.63
CA CYS A 297 -17.19 0.73 -10.61
C CYS A 297 -17.32 1.33 -9.20
N CYS A 298 -17.44 0.49 -8.19
CA CYS A 298 -17.63 0.87 -6.79
C CYS A 298 -16.31 1.01 -6.01
N VAL A 299 -15.17 1.20 -6.70
CA VAL A 299 -13.87 1.17 -6.04
C VAL A 299 -13.73 2.31 -5.02
N GLY A 300 -13.39 1.96 -3.79
CA GLY A 300 -13.26 2.92 -2.69
C GLY A 300 -14.56 3.25 -1.96
N ASP A 301 -15.71 2.72 -2.39
CA ASP A 301 -16.95 2.84 -1.61
C ASP A 301 -16.77 2.20 -0.22
N PRO A 302 -17.41 2.75 0.82
CA PRO A 302 -17.53 2.07 2.11
C PRO A 302 -17.96 0.61 1.93
N ASP A 303 -17.31 -0.29 2.67
CA ASP A 303 -17.57 -1.73 2.69
C ASP A 303 -17.40 -2.47 1.34
N ASN A 304 -16.82 -1.82 0.33
CA ASN A 304 -16.57 -2.40 -0.99
C ASN A 304 -15.07 -2.67 -1.24
N THR A 305 -14.78 -3.27 -2.39
CA THR A 305 -13.42 -3.57 -2.82
C THR A 305 -12.62 -2.29 -3.07
N ILE A 306 -11.38 -2.29 -2.61
CA ILE A 306 -10.37 -1.30 -2.97
C ILE A 306 -9.60 -1.72 -4.22
N GLN A 307 -9.91 -2.87 -4.83
CA GLN A 307 -9.23 -3.35 -6.02
C GLN A 307 -9.65 -2.56 -7.26
N LEU A 308 -8.67 -2.08 -8.02
CA LEU A 308 -8.94 -1.37 -9.27
C LEU A 308 -9.51 -2.34 -10.29
N CYS A 309 -10.64 -1.98 -10.91
CA CYS A 309 -11.18 -2.77 -12.02
C CYS A 309 -10.27 -2.68 -13.24
N LYS A 310 -10.34 -3.70 -14.11
CA LYS A 310 -9.53 -3.73 -15.34
C LYS A 310 -10.16 -3.00 -16.52
N SER A 311 -11.42 -2.55 -16.39
CA SER A 311 -12.19 -1.94 -17.49
C SER A 311 -11.48 -0.74 -18.13
N SER A 312 -11.53 -0.68 -19.46
CA SER A 312 -11.08 0.47 -20.25
C SER A 312 -12.05 1.66 -20.16
N SER A 313 -13.31 1.41 -19.76
CA SER A 313 -14.32 2.46 -19.57
C SER A 313 -14.22 3.17 -18.22
N CYS A 314 -13.53 2.58 -17.24
CA CYS A 314 -13.33 3.21 -15.93
C CYS A 314 -12.08 4.11 -15.94
N ASN A 315 -12.26 5.37 -16.35
CA ASN A 315 -11.16 6.35 -16.45
C ASN A 315 -10.45 6.56 -15.11
N LEU A 316 -11.19 6.59 -14.00
CA LEU A 316 -10.62 6.64 -12.66
C LEU A 316 -9.63 5.50 -12.39
N CYS A 317 -10.04 4.24 -12.56
CA CYS A 317 -9.14 3.10 -12.37
C CYS A 317 -7.98 3.07 -13.37
N ARG A 318 -8.16 3.59 -14.59
CA ARG A 318 -7.07 3.69 -15.57
C ARG A 318 -6.03 4.69 -15.10
N ILE A 319 -6.43 5.90 -14.71
CA ILE A 319 -5.52 6.93 -14.20
C ILE A 319 -4.75 6.42 -12.99
N ILE A 320 -5.40 5.72 -12.05
CA ILE A 320 -4.69 5.16 -10.89
C ILE A 320 -3.68 4.08 -11.31
N ARG A 321 -4.01 3.22 -12.29
CA ARG A 321 -3.12 2.15 -12.78
C ARG A 321 -1.93 2.68 -13.59
N THR A 322 -2.13 3.70 -14.41
CA THR A 322 -1.15 4.13 -15.43
C THR A 322 -0.61 5.53 -15.21
N SER A 323 -1.03 6.22 -14.15
CA SER A 323 -0.94 7.67 -14.02
C SER A 323 -1.75 8.40 -15.13
N PHE A 324 -1.75 9.74 -15.04
CA PHE A 324 -2.26 10.61 -16.10
C PHE A 324 -1.39 10.51 -17.36
N ARG A 325 -2.04 10.66 -18.52
CA ARG A 325 -1.40 10.61 -19.83
C ARG A 325 -1.98 11.68 -20.75
N VAL A 326 -1.12 12.55 -21.26
CA VAL A 326 -1.46 13.64 -22.17
C VAL A 326 -2.03 13.12 -23.49
N ASP A 327 -1.55 11.96 -23.96
CA ASP A 327 -2.05 11.36 -25.20
C ASP A 327 -3.50 10.83 -25.11
N LEU A 328 -4.05 10.79 -23.89
CA LEU A 328 -5.48 10.51 -23.64
C LEU A 328 -6.30 11.79 -23.39
N ALA A 329 -5.69 12.98 -23.44
CA ALA A 329 -6.41 14.24 -23.28
C ALA A 329 -7.51 14.37 -24.34
N GLY A 330 -8.72 14.76 -23.91
CA GLY A 330 -9.88 14.91 -24.79
C GLY A 330 -10.58 13.62 -25.20
N THR A 331 -10.14 12.45 -24.70
CA THR A 331 -10.79 11.16 -25.03
C THR A 331 -11.95 10.79 -24.10
N ALA A 332 -12.24 11.61 -23.09
CA ALA A 332 -13.33 11.35 -22.16
C ALA A 332 -14.70 11.51 -22.87
N PRO A 333 -15.65 10.56 -22.68
CA PRO A 333 -16.96 10.63 -23.34
C PRO A 333 -17.70 11.94 -23.03
N GLY A 334 -18.27 12.57 -24.07
CA GLY A 334 -19.03 13.82 -23.94
C GLY A 334 -18.18 15.05 -23.60
N ARG A 335 -16.86 15.01 -23.83
CA ARG A 335 -15.93 16.10 -23.54
C ARG A 335 -15.25 16.63 -24.81
N ASP A 336 -16.07 17.01 -25.79
CA ASP A 336 -15.61 17.50 -27.11
C ASP A 336 -15.01 18.92 -27.06
N PHE A 337 -15.02 19.56 -25.88
CA PHE A 337 -14.58 20.93 -25.70
C PHE A 337 -13.52 21.07 -24.61
N MET A 338 -12.32 21.50 -25.01
CA MET A 338 -11.20 21.80 -24.14
C MET A 338 -10.75 23.25 -24.32
N ARG A 339 -10.83 24.03 -23.24
CA ARG A 339 -10.60 25.48 -23.26
C ARG A 339 -9.17 25.84 -23.62
N PHE A 340 -8.21 25.06 -23.15
CA PHE A 340 -6.78 25.26 -23.35
C PHE A 340 -6.15 24.08 -24.09
N GLY A 341 -6.89 23.44 -25.00
CA GLY A 341 -6.39 22.35 -25.83
C GLY A 341 -6.00 21.08 -25.08
N TYR A 342 -5.17 20.25 -25.72
CA TYR A 342 -4.81 18.86 -25.37
C TYR A 342 -3.81 18.78 -24.23
N GLY A 343 -4.29 19.11 -23.02
CA GLY A 343 -3.56 18.94 -21.77
C GLY A 343 -4.36 18.19 -20.71
N LEU A 344 -3.72 18.02 -19.55
CA LEU A 344 -4.28 17.40 -18.36
C LEU A 344 -4.81 18.51 -17.44
N TYR A 345 -6.12 18.50 -17.19
CA TYR A 345 -6.83 19.55 -16.48
C TYR A 345 -7.02 19.19 -15.01
N THR A 346 -6.70 20.12 -14.14
CA THR A 346 -7.03 20.11 -12.72
C THR A 346 -7.61 21.47 -12.31
N THR A 347 -8.17 21.55 -11.11
CA THR A 347 -8.74 22.79 -10.57
C THR A 347 -8.54 22.85 -9.06
N SER A 348 -8.50 24.04 -8.48
CA SER A 348 -8.57 24.21 -7.02
C SER A 348 -10.00 24.08 -6.48
N VAL A 349 -11.00 24.04 -7.36
CA VAL A 349 -12.42 24.04 -7.01
C VAL A 349 -12.99 22.62 -7.12
N SER A 350 -13.15 21.93 -6.00
CA SER A 350 -13.66 20.55 -5.94
C SER A 350 -15.06 20.41 -6.58
N SER A 351 -15.97 21.35 -6.30
CA SER A 351 -17.31 21.40 -6.90
C SER A 351 -17.32 21.57 -8.43
N LYS A 352 -16.23 22.09 -9.02
CA LYS A 352 -16.02 22.14 -10.47
C LYS A 352 -15.54 20.78 -10.99
N ALA A 353 -14.58 20.17 -10.29
CA ALA A 353 -14.14 18.82 -10.61
C ALA A 353 -15.31 17.82 -10.56
N ASP A 354 -16.26 18.01 -9.64
CA ASP A 354 -17.49 17.23 -9.55
C ASP A 354 -18.31 17.24 -10.86
N ASP A 355 -18.34 18.32 -11.65
CA ASP A 355 -19.03 18.35 -12.96
C ASP A 355 -18.43 17.36 -13.98
N TYR A 356 -17.24 16.85 -13.70
CA TYR A 356 -16.54 15.87 -14.53
C TYR A 356 -16.76 14.42 -14.07
N ASN A 357 -17.48 14.23 -12.97
CA ASN A 357 -17.99 12.93 -12.56
C ASN A 357 -19.32 12.67 -13.27
N THR A 358 -19.28 11.88 -14.35
CA THR A 358 -20.51 11.41 -14.99
C THR A 358 -21.15 10.36 -14.11
N GLU A 359 -22.43 10.54 -13.79
CA GLU A 359 -23.21 9.56 -13.03
C GLU A 359 -23.26 8.23 -13.79
N GLN A 360 -22.99 7.14 -13.08
CA GLN A 360 -23.30 5.78 -13.52
C GLN A 360 -23.96 5.09 -12.33
N ASP A 361 -25.09 4.42 -12.60
CA ASP A 361 -26.03 3.82 -11.62
C ASP A 361 -25.44 2.74 -10.69
N ASN A 362 -24.13 2.50 -10.77
CA ASN A 362 -23.46 1.40 -10.10
C ASN A 362 -23.01 1.74 -8.67
N SER A 363 -23.04 3.00 -8.24
CA SER A 363 -22.58 3.41 -6.91
C SER A 363 -23.44 4.50 -6.29
N PRO A 364 -23.78 4.39 -4.99
CA PRO A 364 -24.44 5.46 -4.25
C PRO A 364 -23.49 6.62 -3.87
N TYR A 365 -22.19 6.51 -4.15
CA TYR A 365 -21.18 7.53 -3.92
C TYR A 365 -20.58 8.08 -5.22
N LYS A 366 -20.13 9.34 -5.16
CA LYS A 366 -19.23 9.93 -6.16
C LYS A 366 -17.78 9.78 -5.70
N ALA A 367 -16.86 9.87 -6.66
CA ALA A 367 -15.43 9.80 -6.37
C ALA A 367 -14.65 10.75 -7.27
N MET A 368 -13.59 11.37 -6.74
CA MET A 368 -12.68 12.21 -7.51
C MET A 368 -11.23 12.00 -7.06
N LEU A 369 -10.29 12.39 -7.92
CA LEU A 369 -8.87 12.34 -7.61
C LEU A 369 -8.39 13.68 -7.06
N ILE A 370 -7.52 13.61 -6.05
CA ILE A 370 -6.64 14.73 -5.69
C ILE A 370 -5.26 14.38 -6.25
N ALA A 371 -4.81 15.18 -7.19
CA ALA A 371 -3.51 15.03 -7.84
C ALA A 371 -2.48 15.96 -7.19
N ARG A 372 -1.21 15.54 -7.19
CA ARG A 372 -0.07 16.45 -7.03
C ARG A 372 0.34 16.93 -8.41
N VAL A 373 0.39 18.24 -8.61
CA VAL A 373 0.63 18.89 -9.90
C VAL A 373 1.77 19.89 -9.75
N ILE A 374 2.80 19.78 -10.60
CA ILE A 374 3.91 20.71 -10.69
C ILE A 374 3.58 21.74 -11.77
N LEU A 375 3.18 22.93 -11.36
CA LEU A 375 2.76 23.98 -12.29
C LEU A 375 3.94 24.81 -12.82
N GLY A 376 5.07 24.83 -12.09
CA GLY A 376 6.24 25.66 -12.43
C GLY A 376 5.86 27.12 -12.71
N SER A 377 6.47 27.68 -13.75
CA SER A 377 6.04 28.96 -14.31
C SER A 377 4.77 28.76 -15.15
N GLY A 378 3.62 29.10 -14.57
CA GLY A 378 2.32 29.01 -15.26
C GLY A 378 1.97 30.26 -16.06
N ARG A 379 1.48 30.08 -17.29
CA ARG A 379 0.97 31.18 -18.12
C ARG A 379 -0.49 31.45 -17.78
N SER A 380 -0.76 32.63 -17.20
CA SER A 380 -2.13 33.09 -16.98
C SER A 380 -2.84 33.40 -18.29
N LEU A 381 -3.95 32.72 -18.57
CA LEU A 381 -4.84 32.97 -19.71
C LEU A 381 -6.25 33.27 -19.22
N ARG A 382 -6.87 34.32 -19.77
CA ARG A 382 -8.26 34.70 -19.48
C ARG A 382 -9.24 34.25 -20.56
N ARG A 383 -8.73 33.99 -21.77
CA ARG A 383 -9.50 33.57 -22.95
C ARG A 383 -9.11 32.15 -23.38
N ASN A 384 -10.05 31.44 -23.96
CA ASN A 384 -9.86 30.10 -24.50
C ASN A 384 -8.74 30.07 -25.56
N SER A 385 -7.91 29.04 -25.53
CA SER A 385 -6.87 28.74 -26.48
C SER A 385 -6.94 27.25 -26.85
N LYS A 386 -7.97 26.90 -27.63
CA LYS A 386 -8.46 25.52 -27.84
C LYS A 386 -7.48 24.58 -28.55
N PHE A 387 -6.44 25.10 -29.18
CA PHE A 387 -5.51 24.33 -30.02
C PHE A 387 -4.13 24.12 -29.39
N LEU A 388 -3.95 24.47 -28.11
CA LEU A 388 -2.69 24.21 -27.43
C LEU A 388 -2.44 22.70 -27.31
N THR A 389 -1.23 22.28 -27.62
CA THR A 389 -0.73 20.91 -27.39
C THR A 389 0.47 20.89 -26.45
N ALA A 390 0.92 22.07 -26.03
CA ALA A 390 2.05 22.31 -25.15
C ALA A 390 1.80 23.64 -24.40
N PRO A 391 2.48 23.89 -23.26
CA PRO A 391 2.43 25.22 -22.65
C PRO A 391 3.03 26.27 -23.61
N PRO A 392 2.60 27.54 -23.52
CA PRO A 392 3.24 28.63 -24.24
C PRO A 392 4.75 28.70 -23.97
N ALA A 393 5.51 29.21 -24.93
CA ALA A 393 6.97 29.28 -24.83
C ALA A 393 7.43 29.91 -23.51
N ASN A 394 8.42 29.28 -22.87
CA ASN A 394 8.98 29.65 -21.56
C ASN A 394 8.06 29.43 -20.34
N TYR A 395 6.95 28.71 -20.50
CA TYR A 395 6.08 28.30 -19.40
C TYR A 395 6.00 26.77 -19.28
N ASN A 396 5.59 26.30 -18.10
CA ASN A 396 5.44 24.87 -17.80
C ASN A 396 3.97 24.43 -17.80
N SER A 397 3.05 25.36 -17.56
CA SER A 397 1.61 25.12 -17.46
C SER A 397 0.80 26.32 -17.96
N VAL A 398 -0.52 26.13 -18.08
CA VAL A 398 -1.50 27.21 -18.27
C VAL A 398 -2.35 27.33 -17.02
N LEU A 399 -2.57 28.58 -16.58
CA LEU A 399 -3.45 28.94 -15.47
C LEU A 399 -4.64 29.72 -16.03
N GLY A 400 -5.78 29.06 -16.12
CA GLY A 400 -7.05 29.66 -16.51
C GLY A 400 -7.57 30.58 -15.40
N ILE A 401 -7.66 31.88 -15.70
CA ILE A 401 -8.09 32.91 -14.73
C ILE A 401 -9.59 33.21 -14.91
N VAL A 402 -10.30 33.27 -13.80
CA VAL A 402 -11.74 33.60 -13.72
C VAL A 402 -12.04 35.00 -14.29
N GLY A 403 -13.21 35.15 -14.92
CA GLY A 403 -13.84 36.46 -15.17
C GLY A 403 -14.12 36.80 -16.63
N VAL A 404 -13.57 36.08 -17.61
CA VAL A 404 -13.93 36.27 -19.03
C VAL A 404 -14.58 34.99 -19.56
N ASP A 405 -13.78 33.96 -19.88
CA ASP A 405 -14.32 32.70 -20.41
C ASP A 405 -14.54 31.65 -19.32
N LEU A 406 -14.09 31.90 -18.08
CA LEU A 406 -14.08 30.95 -16.96
C LEU A 406 -14.84 31.49 -15.75
N ASN A 407 -15.69 30.63 -15.18
CA ASN A 407 -16.37 30.88 -13.91
C ASN A 407 -15.54 30.40 -12.70
N TYR A 408 -14.63 29.46 -12.92
CA TYR A 408 -13.77 28.84 -11.90
C TYR A 408 -12.40 28.51 -12.52
N ASP A 409 -11.34 28.43 -11.71
CA ASP A 409 -9.98 28.23 -12.21
C ASP A 409 -9.79 26.89 -12.95
N GLU A 410 -8.82 26.86 -13.86
CA GLU A 410 -8.30 25.64 -14.48
C GLU A 410 -6.79 25.70 -14.48
N GLN A 411 -6.17 24.58 -14.19
CA GLN A 411 -4.72 24.41 -14.22
C GLN A 411 -4.45 23.30 -15.24
N VAL A 412 -3.62 23.58 -16.23
CA VAL A 412 -3.40 22.66 -17.35
C VAL A 412 -1.91 22.42 -17.52
N VAL A 413 -1.52 21.15 -17.41
CA VAL A 413 -0.16 20.68 -17.72
C VAL A 413 -0.20 19.84 -19.00
N TYR A 414 0.89 19.87 -19.78
CA TYR A 414 0.96 19.18 -21.07
C TYR A 414 2.08 18.12 -21.08
N ARG A 415 2.43 17.61 -19.89
CA ARG A 415 3.38 16.52 -19.73
C ARG A 415 2.88 15.53 -18.70
N ASP A 416 3.09 14.25 -18.97
CA ASP A 416 2.72 13.15 -18.06
C ASP A 416 3.47 13.25 -16.74
N ASP A 417 4.73 13.68 -16.75
CA ASP A 417 5.60 13.79 -15.59
C ASP A 417 5.31 15.00 -14.69
N ALA A 418 4.44 15.93 -15.09
CA ALA A 418 4.08 17.08 -14.29
C ALA A 418 2.97 16.80 -13.26
N ILE A 419 2.37 15.61 -13.25
CA ILE A 419 1.18 15.32 -12.43
C ILE A 419 1.08 13.86 -11.98
N ARG A 420 0.71 13.62 -10.72
CA ARG A 420 0.47 12.27 -10.19
C ARG A 420 -0.84 12.17 -9.42
N PRO A 421 -1.63 11.10 -9.61
CA PRO A 421 -2.77 10.86 -8.73
C PRO A 421 -2.23 10.52 -7.33
N ALA A 422 -2.62 11.29 -6.33
CA ALA A 422 -2.08 11.16 -4.97
C ALA A 422 -3.11 10.62 -3.99
N TYR A 423 -4.38 11.02 -4.14
CA TYR A 423 -5.46 10.53 -3.31
C TYR A 423 -6.73 10.27 -4.12
N LEU A 424 -7.54 9.32 -3.64
CA LEU A 424 -8.91 9.08 -4.07
C LEU A 424 -9.85 9.54 -2.95
N LEU A 425 -10.75 10.48 -3.27
CA LEU A 425 -11.76 10.98 -2.35
C LEU A 425 -13.12 10.44 -2.78
N VAL A 426 -13.84 9.81 -1.85
CA VAL A 426 -15.19 9.24 -2.05
C VAL A 426 -16.16 9.99 -1.15
N TYR A 427 -17.28 10.44 -1.71
CA TYR A 427 -18.20 11.38 -1.08
C TYR A 427 -19.66 11.14 -1.50
N SER A 428 -20.61 11.66 -0.72
CA SER A 428 -22.04 11.61 -1.07
C SER A 428 -22.31 12.38 -2.38
N PRO A 429 -23.31 11.98 -3.17
CA PRO A 429 -23.63 12.64 -4.43
C PRO A 429 -24.04 14.11 -4.29
#